data_AF-A0A7J3MUG8-F1
#
_entry.id   AF-A0A7J3MUG8-F1
#
_cell.length_a   1.000
_cell.length_b   1.000
_cell.length_c   1.000
_cell.angle_alpha   90.00
_cell.angle_beta   90.00
_cell.angle_gamma   90.00
#
_symmetry.space_group_name_H-M   'P 1'
#
loop_
_entity.id
_entity.type
_entity.pdbx_description
1 polymer ?
#
loop_
_entity_poly.entity_id
_entity_poly.type
_entity_poly.pdbx_seq_one_letter_code
_entity_poly.pdbx_strand_id
1 'polypeptide(L)' 'MPSVQKEQLKGYIPPLTYLKCESCGTINSRPHIDGDYIFKKVEEKCPKCGGTDMIIISIHVEERTKHSIK' A
#
# COMPACT_ATOMS: atom_id res chain seq x y z
N MET A 1 26.97 11.11 0.19
CA MET A 1 25.65 10.46 -0.01
C MET A 1 24.71 11.52 -0.53
N PRO A 2 24.06 11.37 -1.70
CA PRO A 2 23.29 12.46 -2.28
C PRO A 2 22.02 12.66 -1.46
N SER A 3 21.94 13.85 -0.90
CA SER A 3 20.79 14.49 -0.28
C SER A 3 19.61 14.51 -1.26
N VAL A 4 18.62 13.66 -1.04
CA VAL A 4 17.35 13.73 -1.77
C VAL A 4 16.66 15.06 -1.40
N GLN A 5 16.54 15.91 -2.41
CA GLN A 5 16.15 17.30 -2.34
C GLN A 5 14.69 17.43 -1.88
N LYS A 6 14.46 18.14 -0.77
CA LYS A 6 13.16 18.32 -0.09
C LYS A 6 12.17 19.27 -0.80
N GLU A 7 12.35 19.56 -2.09
CA GLU A 7 11.68 20.70 -2.76
C GLU A 7 10.63 20.34 -3.84
N GLN A 8 10.19 19.08 -3.96
CA GLN A 8 9.18 18.68 -4.95
C GLN A 8 8.06 17.80 -4.39
N LEU A 9 7.28 18.28 -3.41
CA LEU A 9 6.12 17.53 -2.87
C LEU A 9 4.82 18.34 -2.85
N LYS A 10 4.65 19.34 -3.72
CA LYS A 10 3.30 19.90 -3.99
C LYS A 10 2.54 18.93 -4.91
N GLY A 11 1.83 17.96 -4.31
CA GLY A 11 0.90 17.08 -5.02
C GLY A 11 1.29 15.62 -5.14
N TYR A 12 2.40 15.18 -4.53
CA TYR A 12 2.73 13.76 -4.46
C TYR A 12 1.76 13.03 -3.53
N ILE A 13 1.19 11.92 -4.01
CA ILE A 13 0.37 11.02 -3.21
C ILE A 13 1.13 9.68 -3.19
N PRO A 14 1.57 9.21 -2.01
CA PRO A 14 2.31 7.96 -1.94
C PRO A 14 1.40 6.79 -2.33
N PRO A 15 1.91 5.80 -3.08
CA PRO A 15 1.16 4.60 -3.39
C PRO A 15 0.90 3.77 -2.13
N LEU A 16 -0.25 3.09 -2.14
CA LEU A 16 -0.64 2.12 -1.11
C LEU A 16 -0.55 0.71 -1.68
N THR A 17 0.00 -0.19 -0.88
CA THR A 17 0.02 -1.63 -1.12
C THR A 17 -1.14 -2.27 -0.38
N TYR A 18 -1.95 -3.06 -1.07
CA TYR A 18 -3.05 -3.83 -0.48
C TYR A 18 -2.66 -5.30 -0.41
N LEU A 19 -2.90 -5.90 0.74
CA LEU A 19 -2.51 -7.26 1.07
C LEU A 19 -3.75 -8.07 1.43
N LYS A 20 -3.81 -9.31 0.96
CA LYS A 20 -4.83 -10.28 1.31
C LYS A 20 -4.23 -11.36 2.20
N CYS A 21 -4.82 -11.58 3.36
CA CYS A 21 -4.44 -12.68 4.23
C CYS A 21 -4.75 -14.03 3.57
N GLU A 22 -3.77 -14.94 3.54
CA GLU A 22 -3.98 -16.29 2.98
C GLU A 22 -4.85 -17.17 3.88
N SER A 23 -4.93 -16.89 5.19
CA SER A 23 -5.71 -17.70 6.14
C SER A 23 -7.21 -17.37 6.17
N CYS A 24 -7.57 -16.08 6.13
CA CYS A 24 -8.97 -15.65 6.29
C CYS A 24 -9.50 -14.75 5.17
N GLY A 25 -8.67 -14.46 4.15
CA GLY A 25 -9.06 -13.65 2.99
C GLY A 25 -9.24 -12.16 3.26
N THR A 26 -8.95 -11.69 4.48
CA THR A 26 -9.11 -10.27 4.84
C THR A 26 -8.11 -9.41 4.09
N ILE A 27 -8.59 -8.29 3.55
CA ILE A 27 -7.76 -7.32 2.83
C ILE A 27 -7.35 -6.20 3.79
N ASN A 28 -6.07 -5.88 3.81
CA ASN A 28 -5.49 -4.79 4.56
C ASN A 28 -4.68 -3.89 3.62
N SER A 29 -4.34 -2.68 4.06
CA SER A 29 -3.50 -1.76 3.27
C SER A 29 -2.38 -1.17 4.11
N ARG A 30 -1.26 -0.83 3.46
CA ARG A 30 -0.13 -0.12 4.06
C ARG A 30 0.58 0.76 3.03
N PRO A 31 1.43 1.71 3.45
CA PRO A 31 2.32 2.43 2.53
C PRO A 31 3.15 1.46 1.68
N HIS A 32 3.33 1.80 0.42
CA HIS A 32 4.21 1.05 -0.47
C HIS A 32 5.65 1.05 0.06
N ILE A 33 6.28 -0.12 0.03
CA ILE A 33 7.68 -0.31 0.40
C ILE A 33 8.44 -0.75 -0.84
N ASP A 34 9.65 -0.22 -1.02
CA ASP A 34 10.53 -0.61 -2.14
C ASP A 34 10.71 -2.13 -2.19
N GLY A 35 10.46 -2.72 -3.35
CA GLY A 35 10.49 -4.17 -3.57
C GLY A 35 9.17 -4.89 -3.31
N ASP A 36 8.08 -4.19 -3.03
CA ASP A 36 6.73 -4.73 -3.15
C ASP A 36 6.34 -4.92 -4.62
N TYR A 37 5.72 -6.05 -4.94
CA TYR A 37 5.14 -6.33 -6.25
C TYR A 37 3.87 -7.18 -6.10
N ILE A 38 2.99 -7.13 -7.09
CA ILE A 38 1.72 -7.88 -7.08
C ILE A 38 2.03 -9.38 -7.03
N PHE A 39 1.28 -10.12 -6.20
CA PHE A 39 1.45 -11.53 -5.89
C PHE A 39 2.69 -11.91 -5.07
N LYS A 40 3.45 -10.93 -4.57
CA LYS A 40 4.48 -11.19 -3.55
C LYS A 40 3.84 -11.69 -2.27
N LYS A 41 4.40 -12.78 -1.70
CA LYS A 41 4.08 -13.23 -0.34
C LYS A 41 4.93 -12.48 0.67
N VAL A 42 4.32 -12.05 1.77
CA VAL A 42 5.00 -11.33 2.86
C VAL A 42 4.55 -11.90 4.20
N GLU A 43 5.48 -11.93 5.15
CA GLU A 43 5.23 -12.33 6.53
C GLU A 43 4.70 -11.11 7.32
N GLU A 44 3.40 -10.86 7.23
CA GLU A 44 2.72 -9.76 7.91
C GLU A 44 1.51 -10.28 8.71
N LYS A 45 1.45 -9.91 10.00
CA LYS A 45 0.41 -10.40 10.89
C LYS A 45 -0.95 -9.81 10.52
N CYS A 46 -1.93 -10.69 10.27
CA CYS A 46 -3.30 -10.32 9.99
C CYS A 46 -3.96 -9.70 11.23
N PRO A 47 -4.45 -8.45 11.15
CA PRO A 47 -5.10 -7.79 12.28
C PRO A 47 -6.43 -8.45 12.66
N LYS A 48 -7.01 -9.26 11.77
CA LYS A 48 -8.31 -9.91 11.99
C LYS A 48 -8.23 -11.33 12.54
N CYS A 49 -7.29 -12.15 12.07
CA CYS A 49 -7.22 -13.57 12.47
C CYS A 49 -5.87 -13.99 13.09
N GLY A 50 -4.86 -13.10 13.07
CA GLY A 50 -3.54 -13.40 13.60
C GLY A 50 -2.64 -14.27 12.70
N GLY A 51 -3.11 -14.70 11.52
CA GLY A 51 -2.27 -15.39 10.53
C GLY A 51 -1.07 -14.54 10.09
N THR A 52 0.02 -15.17 9.70
CA THR A 52 1.31 -14.52 9.41
C THR A 52 1.54 -14.26 7.94
N ASP A 53 0.81 -14.93 7.06
CA ASP A 53 1.05 -14.90 5.63
C ASP A 53 0.02 -14.03 4.91
N MET A 54 0.53 -13.07 4.16
CA MET A 54 -0.26 -12.23 3.26
C MET A 54 0.32 -12.20 1.86
N ILE A 55 -0.55 -11.99 0.87
CA ILE A 55 -0.18 -11.78 -0.52
C ILE A 55 -0.56 -10.37 -0.97
N ILE A 56 0.34 -9.67 -1.63
CA ILE A 56 0.04 -8.36 -2.21
C ILE A 56 -0.90 -8.55 -3.41
N ILE A 57 -2.06 -7.88 -3.39
CA ILE A 57 -3.08 -8.01 -4.44
C ILE A 57 -3.19 -6.77 -5.33
N SER A 58 -2.81 -5.59 -4.84
CA SER A 58 -2.81 -4.36 -5.64
C SER A 58 -1.87 -3.32 -5.07
N ILE A 59 -1.32 -2.47 -5.94
CA ILE A 59 -0.52 -1.30 -5.57
C ILE A 59 -1.03 -0.15 -6.42
N HIS A 60 -1.58 0.88 -5.80
CA HIS A 60 -2.16 2.01 -6.51
C HIS A 60 -2.16 3.29 -5.68
N VAL A 61 -2.43 4.41 -6.34
CA VAL A 61 -2.60 5.72 -5.73
C VAL A 61 -4.09 6.05 -5.78
N GLU A 62 -4.67 6.50 -4.66
CA GLU A 62 -6.03 7.01 -4.67
C GLU A 62 -6.09 8.33 -5.46
N GLU A 63 -6.94 8.36 -6.48
CA GLU A 63 -7.20 9.59 -7.24
C GLU A 63 -8.02 10.55 -6.37
N ARG A 64 -7.50 11.75 -6.11
CA ARG A 64 -8.30 12.81 -5.48
C ARG A 64 -9.36 13.25 -6.49
N THR A 65 -10.54 12.66 -6.45
CA THR A 65 -11.68 13.20 -7.17
C THR A 65 -11.92 14.63 -6.68
N LYS A 66 -11.61 15.62 -7.52
CA LYS A 66 -12.11 16.98 -7.33
C LYS A 66 -13.63 16.90 -7.49
N HIS A 67 -14.34 16.61 -6.40
CA HIS A 67 -15.75 16.95 -6.31
C HIS A 67 -15.82 18.48 -6.27
N SER A 68 -15.78 19.10 -7.46
CA SER A 68 -16.23 20.46 -7.66
C SER A 68 -17.71 20.49 -7.30
N ILE A 69 -17.98 20.96 -6.08
CA ILE A 69 -19.29 21.42 -5.66
C ILE A 69 -19.73 22.46 -6.71
N LYS A 70 -20.79 22.15 -7.46
CA LYS A 70 -21.59 23.13 -8.20
C LYS A 70 -22.91 23.30 -7.46
#